data_AF-A0AAV4BHB9-F1
#
_entry.id   AF-A0AAV4BHB9-F1
#
_cell.length_a   1.000
_cell.length_b   1.000
_cell.length_c   1.000
_cell.angle_alpha   90.00
_cell.angle_beta   90.00
_cell.angle_gamma   90.00
#
_symmetry.space_group_name_H-M   'P 1'
#
loop_
_entity.id
_entity.type
_entity.pdbx_description
1 polymer ?
#
loop_
_entity_poly.entity_id
_entity_poly.type
_entity_poly.pdbx_seq_one_letter_code
_entity_poly.pdbx_strand_id
1 'polypeptide(L)'
;MLKSIRPEVSPKQFSFMPDKGTRNAIFTLSMLMERCIEMQKDLDLCFIDYSKAFDKVRHVELFPVLEKLDIDGKDQRVLRYLFWDQTASVRIEEEHSDFKPIKRGVRQGCVS
;
A
#
# COMPACT_ATOMS: atom_id res chain seq x y z
N MET A 1 -13.21 6.05 -7.33
CA MET A 1 -12.20 5.45 -6.42
C MET A 1 -11.36 6.47 -5.63
N LEU A 2 -10.34 7.14 -6.20
CA LEU A 2 -9.36 7.92 -5.40
C LEU A 2 -9.98 9.10 -4.62
N LYS A 3 -11.03 9.74 -5.15
CA LYS A 3 -11.73 10.82 -4.44
C LYS A 3 -12.40 10.34 -3.15
N SER A 4 -12.85 9.09 -3.10
CA SER A 4 -13.47 8.48 -1.91
C SER A 4 -12.43 8.00 -0.90
N ILE A 5 -11.26 7.56 -1.36
CA ILE A 5 -10.19 7.05 -0.48
C ILE A 5 -9.38 8.18 0.16
N ARG A 6 -9.11 9.27 -0.56
CA ARG A 6 -8.23 10.36 -0.10
C ARG A 6 -8.61 10.96 1.27
N PRO A 7 -9.89 11.23 1.57
CA PRO A 7 -10.30 11.74 2.89
C PRO A 7 -9.97 10.79 4.05
N GLU A 8 -9.90 9.49 3.78
CA GLU A 8 -9.65 8.44 4.77
C GLU A 8 -8.16 8.21 5.03
N VAL A 9 -7.28 8.78 4.18
CA VAL A 9 -5.83 8.66 4.32
C VAL A 9 -5.32 9.72 5.29
N SER A 10 -4.48 9.28 6.25
CA SER A 10 -3.85 10.16 7.22
C SER A 10 -3.10 11.33 6.55
N PRO A 11 -3.22 12.57 7.07
CA PRO A 11 -2.40 13.70 6.60
C PRO A 11 -0.90 13.47 6.73
N LYS A 12 -0.48 12.52 7.57
CA LYS A 12 0.92 12.12 7.77
C LYS A 12 1.42 11.09 6.74
N GLN A 13 0.57 10.63 5.82
CA GLN A 13 0.98 9.81 4.69
C GLN A 13 1.66 10.68 3.63
N PHE A 14 2.87 10.30 3.24
CA PHE A 14 3.66 11.02 2.23
C PHE A 14 3.76 10.26 0.90
N SER A 15 3.93 8.94 0.91
CA SER A 15 4.00 8.15 -0.33
C SER A 15 2.63 7.99 -1.00
N PHE A 16 2.64 8.00 -2.34
CA PHE A 16 1.46 7.86 -3.21
C PHE A 16 0.40 8.95 -3.03
N MET A 17 0.78 10.08 -2.42
CA MET A 17 -0.08 11.25 -2.26
C MET A 17 0.33 12.34 -3.24
N PRO A 18 -0.62 13.05 -3.87
CA PRO A 18 -0.28 14.20 -4.69
C PRO A 18 0.44 15.24 -3.81
N ASP A 19 1.43 15.91 -4.41
CA ASP A 19 2.18 17.02 -3.80
C ASP A 19 2.97 16.67 -2.53
N LYS A 20 3.09 15.36 -2.22
CA LYS A 20 3.93 14.85 -1.12
C LYS A 20 4.90 13.82 -1.66
N GLY A 21 6.10 13.84 -1.11
CA GLY A 21 7.10 12.81 -1.40
C GLY A 21 8.07 12.62 -0.26
N THR A 22 9.08 11.78 -0.49
CA THR A 22 10.11 11.43 0.49
C THR A 22 10.82 12.66 1.06
N ARG A 23 11.02 13.71 0.24
CA ARG A 23 11.62 14.97 0.72
C ARG A 23 10.77 15.64 1.80
N ASN A 24 9.45 15.65 1.67
CA ASN A 24 8.56 16.21 2.69
C ASN A 24 8.58 15.38 3.98
N ALA A 25 8.65 14.05 3.86
CA ALA A 25 8.73 13.14 5.00
C ALA A 25 10.02 13.36 5.79
N ILE A 26 11.17 13.39 5.09
CA ILE A 26 12.48 13.67 5.69
C ILE A 26 12.48 15.03 6.36
N PHE A 27 12.03 16.07 5.66
CA PHE A 27 11.96 17.43 6.22
C PHE A 27 11.11 17.47 7.49
N THR A 28 9.92 16.84 7.49
CA THR A 28 9.03 16.81 8.65
C THR A 28 9.69 16.11 9.84
N LEU A 29 10.40 15.00 9.60
CA LEU A 29 11.12 14.28 10.66
C LEU A 29 12.31 15.10 11.19
N SER A 30 13.09 15.75 10.31
CA SER A 30 14.20 16.63 10.70
C SER A 30 13.72 17.78 11.59
N MET A 31 12.62 18.45 11.21
CA MET A 31 12.02 19.52 12.02
C MET A 31 11.56 19.03 13.39
N LEU A 32 11.00 17.81 13.46
CA LEU A 32 10.59 17.21 14.74
C LEU A 32 11.81 16.94 15.63
N MET A 33 12.88 16.38 15.06
CA MET A 33 14.12 16.09 15.77
C MET A 33 14.76 17.37 16.31
N GLU A 34 14.88 18.40 15.47
CA GLU A 34 15.40 19.72 15.87
C GLU A 34 14.59 20.31 17.02
N ARG A 35 13.25 20.23 16.94
CA ARG A 35 12.38 20.76 18.00
C ARG A 35 12.53 20.01 19.32
N CYS A 36 12.69 18.69 19.30
CA CYS A 36 12.95 17.90 20.51
C CYS A 36 14.27 18.32 21.16
N ILE A 37 15.33 18.53 20.36
CA ILE A 37 16.63 19.01 20.84
C ILE A 37 16.50 20.38 21.49
N GLU A 38 15.85 21.34 20.83
CA GLU A 38 15.62 22.70 21.36
C GLU A 38 14.87 22.69 22.70
N MET A 39 13.92 21.76 22.85
CA MET A 39 13.09 21.65 24.05
C MET A 39 13.72 20.77 25.14
N GLN A 40 14.94 20.26 24.93
CA GLN A 40 15.61 19.29 25.81
C GLN A 40 14.70 18.10 26.13
N LYS A 41 14.03 17.56 25.11
CA LYS A 41 13.19 16.37 25.19
C LYS A 41 13.89 15.21 24.51
N ASP A 42 13.89 14.07 25.18
CA ASP A 42 14.33 12.82 24.58
C ASP A 42 13.39 12.42 23.44
N LEU A 43 13.97 11.88 22.36
CA LEU A 43 13.25 11.42 21.19
C LEU A 43 13.75 10.03 20.79
N ASP A 44 12.88 9.04 20.90
CA ASP A 44 13.11 7.69 20.40
C ASP A 44 12.43 7.49 19.04
N LEU A 45 13.16 6.96 18.06
CA LEU A 45 12.65 6.69 16.72
C LEU A 45 12.58 5.17 16.47
N CYS A 46 11.41 4.69 16.06
CA CYS A 46 11.20 3.30 15.65
C CYS A 46 10.85 3.24 14.16
N PHE A 47 11.69 2.56 13.37
CA PHE A 47 11.46 2.33 11.95
C PHE A 47 10.85 0.95 11.76
N ILE A 48 9.65 0.91 11.16
CA ILE A 48 8.91 -0.33 10.87
C ILE A 48 8.85 -0.50 9.36
N ASP A 49 9.30 -1.65 8.88
CA ASP A 49 9.19 -2.04 7.47
C ASP A 49 8.42 -3.36 7.30
N TYR A 50 7.56 -3.41 6.29
CA TYR A 50 6.78 -4.60 5.97
C TYR A 50 7.46 -5.37 4.84
N SER A 51 8.06 -6.52 5.18
CA SER A 51 8.66 -7.40 4.19
C SER A 51 7.64 -7.85 3.12
N LYS A 52 7.92 -7.55 1.86
CA LYS A 52 7.06 -7.88 0.70
C LYS A 52 5.63 -7.35 0.87
N ALA A 53 5.47 -6.10 1.31
CA ALA A 53 4.19 -5.49 1.65
C ALA A 53 3.11 -5.69 0.57
N PHE A 54 3.45 -5.45 -0.69
CA PHE A 54 2.51 -5.60 -1.80
C PHE A 54 2.13 -7.05 -2.09
N ASP A 55 3.06 -8.00 -2.00
CA ASP A 55 2.79 -9.43 -2.21
C ASP A 55 1.96 -10.06 -1.08
N LYS A 56 1.94 -9.43 0.09
CA LYS A 56 1.27 -9.94 1.29
C LYS A 56 -0.16 -9.45 1.48
N VAL A 57 -0.65 -8.52 0.67
CA VAL A 57 -2.03 -8.01 0.75
C VAL A 57 -3.03 -9.15 0.52
N ARG A 58 -3.78 -9.56 1.55
CA ARG A 58 -4.76 -10.63 1.44
C ARG A 58 -6.03 -10.13 0.77
N HIS A 59 -6.47 -10.78 -0.30
CA HIS A 59 -7.68 -10.36 -1.03
C HIS A 59 -8.93 -10.44 -0.17
N VAL A 60 -9.00 -11.44 0.71
CA VAL A 60 -10.12 -11.65 1.64
C VAL A 60 -10.29 -10.49 2.64
N GLU A 61 -9.25 -9.71 2.88
CA GLU A 61 -9.28 -8.52 3.75
C GLU A 61 -9.37 -7.22 2.96
N LEU A 62 -8.76 -7.17 1.78
CA LEU A 62 -8.79 -6.00 0.92
C LEU A 62 -10.22 -5.61 0.53
N PHE A 63 -11.03 -6.57 0.08
CA PHE A 63 -12.38 -6.26 -0.43
C PHE A 63 -13.36 -5.73 0.63
N PRO A 64 -13.44 -6.31 1.85
CA PRO A 64 -14.25 -5.72 2.91
C PRO A 64 -13.84 -4.28 3.28
N VAL A 65 -12.54 -3.96 3.21
CA VAL A 65 -12.07 -2.58 3.41
C VAL A 65 -12.56 -1.67 2.30
N LEU A 66 -12.48 -2.09 1.04
CA LEU A 66 -12.98 -1.31 -0.10
C LEU A 66 -14.50 -1.08 -0.02
N GLU A 67 -15.26 -2.06 0.47
CA GLU A 67 -16.70 -1.94 0.74
C GLU A 67 -16.99 -0.94 1.85
N LYS A 68 -16.25 -1.00 2.96
CA LYS A 68 -16.40 -0.06 4.08
C LYS A 68 -16.11 1.40 3.68
N LEU A 69 -15.22 1.61 2.72
CA LEU A 69 -14.86 2.93 2.20
C LEU A 69 -15.87 3.48 1.16
N ASP A 70 -17.01 2.81 0.97
CA ASP A 70 -18.07 3.19 0.03
C ASP A 70 -17.55 3.53 -1.37
N ILE A 71 -16.60 2.70 -1.85
CA ILE A 71 -16.09 2.84 -3.22
C ILE A 71 -17.19 2.41 -4.18
N ASP A 72 -17.38 3.15 -5.26
CA ASP A 72 -18.41 2.88 -6.27
C ASP A 72 -18.47 1.40 -6.67
N GLY A 73 -19.69 0.86 -6.78
CA GLY A 73 -19.91 -0.56 -7.05
C GLY A 73 -19.33 -1.03 -8.41
N LYS A 74 -19.13 -0.13 -9.38
CA LYS A 74 -18.45 -0.48 -10.64
C LYS A 74 -16.94 -0.65 -10.41
N ASP A 75 -16.33 0.28 -9.68
CA ASP A 75 -14.92 0.24 -9.31
C ASP A 75 -14.58 -1.04 -8.52
N GLN A 76 -15.41 -1.39 -7.52
CA GLN A 76 -15.24 -2.62 -6.75
C GLN A 76 -15.35 -3.87 -7.64
N ARG A 77 -16.29 -3.88 -8.59
CA ARG A 77 -16.49 -5.00 -9.51
C ARG A 77 -15.30 -5.19 -10.44
N VAL A 78 -14.73 -4.10 -10.96
CA VAL A 78 -13.51 -4.15 -11.78
C VAL A 78 -12.34 -4.72 -10.97
N LEU A 79 -12.15 -4.25 -9.73
CA LEU A 79 -11.10 -4.79 -8.86
C LEU A 79 -11.33 -6.27 -8.52
N ARG A 80 -12.58 -6.67 -8.25
CA ARG A 80 -12.92 -8.08 -8.02
C ARG A 80 -12.58 -8.91 -9.24
N TYR A 81 -13.01 -8.53 -10.44
CA TYR A 81 -12.65 -9.24 -11.66
C TYR A 81 -11.14 -9.28 -11.91
N LEU A 82 -10.42 -8.21 -11.56
CA LEU A 82 -8.98 -8.21 -11.68
C LEU A 82 -8.35 -9.30 -10.81
N PHE A 83 -8.80 -9.47 -9.56
CA PHE A 83 -8.20 -10.43 -8.60
C PHE A 83 -8.95 -11.77 -8.48
N TRP A 84 -10.08 -11.96 -9.17
CA TRP A 84 -10.93 -13.14 -9.06
C TRP A 84 -10.26 -14.36 -9.68
N ASP A 85 -10.20 -15.46 -8.92
CA ASP A 85 -9.74 -16.79 -9.32
C ASP A 85 -8.44 -16.77 -10.15
N GLN A 86 -7.54 -15.83 -9.82
CA GLN A 86 -6.25 -15.74 -10.48
C GLN A 86 -5.43 -16.99 -10.16
N THR A 87 -4.77 -17.55 -11.16
CA THR A 87 -3.76 -18.58 -10.99
C THR A 87 -2.44 -18.12 -11.58
N ALA A 88 -1.32 -18.51 -10.97
CA ALA A 88 -0.01 -18.33 -11.56
C ALA A 88 0.83 -19.61 -11.50
N SER A 89 1.73 -19.76 -12.46
CA SER A 89 2.78 -20.76 -12.50
C SER A 89 4.13 -20.05 -12.48
N VAL A 90 5.12 -20.67 -11.82
CA VAL A 90 6.49 -20.18 -11.82
C VAL A 90 7.23 -20.86 -12.97
N ARG A 91 7.84 -20.05 -13.84
CA ARG A 91 8.69 -20.53 -14.93
C ARG A 91 10.16 -20.40 -14.53
N ILE A 92 10.92 -21.48 -14.66
CA ILE A 92 12.38 -21.50 -14.52
C ILE A 92 12.92 -22.09 -15.81
N GLU A 93 13.69 -21.31 -16.58
CA GLU A 93 14.16 -21.67 -17.93
C GLU A 93 13.01 -22.05 -18.88
N GLU A 94 12.90 -23.31 -19.28
CA GLU A 94 11.81 -23.86 -20.11
C GLU A 94 10.76 -24.64 -19.29
N GLU A 95 11.01 -24.85 -18.00
CA GLU A 95 10.11 -25.59 -17.12
C GLU A 95 9.09 -24.67 -16.45
N HIS A 96 7.89 -25.21 -16.23
CA HIS A 96 6.78 -24.54 -15.57
C HIS A 96 6.32 -25.35 -14.36
N SER A 97 6.07 -24.67 -13.24
CA SER A 97 5.39 -25.29 -12.10
C SER A 97 3.91 -25.51 -12.39
N ASP A 98 3.25 -26.31 -11.55
CA ASP A 98 1.78 -26.33 -11.52
C ASP A 98 1.21 -24.93 -11.28
N PHE A 99 0.04 -24.69 -11.87
CA PHE A 99 -0.74 -23.49 -11.59
C PHE A 99 -1.26 -23.51 -10.16
N LYS A 100 -1.02 -22.42 -9.43
CA LYS A 100 -1.51 -22.23 -8.07
C LYS A 100 -2.42 -21.01 -7.99
N PRO A 101 -3.50 -21.08 -7.20
CA PRO A 101 -4.37 -19.93 -6.99
C PRO A 101 -3.66 -18.80 -6.23
N ILE A 102 -3.87 -17.58 -6.68
CA ILE A 102 -3.35 -16.35 -6.11
C ILE A 102 -4.42 -15.77 -5.18
N LYS A 103 -4.15 -15.83 -3.87
CA LYS A 103 -5.07 -15.39 -2.81
C LYS A 103 -4.60 -14.10 -2.10
N ARG A 104 -3.43 -13.62 -2.48
CA ARG A 104 -2.78 -12.43 -1.91
C ARG A 104 -1.87 -11.80 -2.95
N GLY A 105 -1.52 -10.55 -2.71
CA GLY A 105 -0.66 -9.77 -3.58
C GLY A 105 -1.45 -8.75 -4.39
N VAL A 106 -0.85 -7.60 -4.64
CA VAL A 106 -1.28 -6.69 -5.71
C VAL A 106 -0.24 -6.68 -6.81
N ARG A 107 -0.68 -6.45 -8.05
CA ARG A 107 0.24 -6.40 -9.19
C ARG A 107 1.14 -5.17 -9.06
N GLN A 108 2.45 -5.39 -9.00
CA GLN A 108 3.45 -4.32 -9.03
C GLN A 108 3.83 -4.02 -10.48
N GLY A 109 4.05 -2.74 -10.82
CA GLY A 109 4.51 -2.33 -12.17
C GLY A 109 3.45 -1.71 -13.09
N CYS A 110 2.27 -1.34 -12.57
CA CYS A 110 1.34 -0.46 -13.28
C CYS A 110 1.71 1.02 -13.08
N VAL A 111 1.30 1.88 -14.03
CA VAL A 111 1.72 3.29 -14.16
C VAL A 111 1.49 4.08 -12.87
N SER A 112 2.57 4.72 -12.39
CA SER A 112 2.63 5.70 -11.30
C SER A 112 2.25 7.10 -11.76
#